data_AF-A0A7C6TK61-F1
#
_entry.id   AF-A0A7C6TK61-F1
#
_cell.length_a   1.000
_cell.length_b   1.000
_cell.length_c   1.000
_cell.angle_alpha   90.00
_cell.angle_beta   90.00
_cell.angle_gamma   90.00
#
_symmetry.space_group_name_H-M   'P 1'
#
loop_
_entity.id
_entity.type
_entity.pdbx_description
1 polymer ?
#
loop_
_entity_poly.entity_id
_entity_poly.type
_entity_poly.pdbx_seq_one_letter_code
_entity_poly.pdbx_strand_id
1 'polypeptide(L)'
;MTQKMSGVADMKVHVRRPEGSEIVLLPSMPDFRNGAQLINDAAKRSRHAEAQATNTHYYASPTAAAPSPPHAADDPMAQLQKLKTMHEAGLITEDEYGAKRAEILERL
;
A
#
# COMPACT_ATOMS: atom_id res chain seq x y z
N MET A 1 3.36 -34.56 27.30
CA MET A 1 3.59 -34.58 25.84
C MET A 1 3.90 -33.15 25.41
N THR A 2 5.18 -32.83 25.18
CA THR A 2 5.64 -31.47 24.84
C THR A 2 5.68 -31.33 23.33
N GLN A 3 4.83 -30.46 22.80
CA GLN A 3 4.78 -30.12 21.37
C GLN A 3 5.98 -29.24 21.02
N LYS A 4 6.87 -29.74 20.16
CA LYS A 4 8.06 -29.01 19.69
C LYS A 4 7.62 -27.82 18.84
N MET A 5 7.63 -26.62 19.41
CA MET A 5 7.54 -25.35 18.67
C MET A 5 8.68 -25.29 17.63
N SER A 6 8.38 -25.67 16.39
CA SER A 6 9.33 -25.67 15.28
C SER A 6 9.03 -24.45 14.43
N GLY A 7 9.62 -23.29 14.73
CA GLY A 7 9.31 -22.06 13.99
C GLY A 7 10.24 -20.88 14.23
N VAL A 8 10.86 -20.82 15.42
CA VAL A 8 11.72 -19.71 15.82
C VAL A 8 13.16 -19.97 15.40
N ALA A 9 13.69 -19.16 14.47
CA ALA A 9 15.08 -19.19 14.04
C ALA A 9 15.61 -17.78 13.76
N ASP A 10 16.88 -17.54 14.08
CA ASP A 10 17.59 -16.31 13.74
C ASP A 10 17.80 -16.20 12.22
N MET A 11 17.38 -15.07 11.64
CA MET A 11 17.52 -14.81 10.21
C MET A 11 18.63 -13.83 9.92
N LYS A 12 19.56 -14.21 9.04
CA LYS A 12 20.57 -13.33 8.47
C LYS A 12 20.11 -12.84 7.10
N VAL A 13 19.94 -11.53 6.95
CA VAL A 13 19.56 -10.90 5.68
C VAL A 13 20.75 -10.10 5.16
N HIS A 14 21.18 -10.39 3.93
CA HIS A 14 22.21 -9.61 3.26
C HIS A 14 21.55 -8.48 2.46
N VAL A 15 21.78 -7.24 2.87
CA VAL A 15 21.24 -6.04 2.23
C VAL A 15 22.35 -5.37 1.44
N ARG A 16 22.11 -5.05 0.17
CA ARG A 16 23.06 -4.34 -0.69
C ARG A 16 22.54 -2.93 -0.94
N ARG A 17 23.25 -1.92 -0.42
CA ARG A 17 22.97 -0.48 -0.59
C ARG A 17 24.05 0.12 -1.51
N PRO A 18 23.81 1.27 -2.18
CA PRO A 18 24.86 2.01 -2.89
C PRO A 18 26.12 2.30 -2.06
N GLU A 19 25.99 2.43 -0.74
CA GLU A 19 27.11 2.77 0.16
C GLU A 19 27.87 1.53 0.69
N GLY A 20 27.37 0.32 0.43
CA GLY A 20 27.98 -0.91 0.92
C GLY A 20 27.00 -2.07 1.11
N SER A 21 27.52 -3.23 1.51
CA SER A 21 26.70 -4.40 1.85
C SER A 21 26.66 -4.58 3.37
N GLU A 22 25.47 -4.81 3.93
CA GLU A 22 25.23 -4.97 5.36
C GLU A 22 24.53 -6.32 5.64
N ILE A 23 24.86 -6.93 6.79
CA ILE A 23 24.18 -8.13 7.28
C ILE A 23 23.29 -7.72 8.45
N VAL A 24 21.97 -7.83 8.25
CA VAL A 24 20.98 -7.56 9.29
C VAL A 24 20.59 -8.88 9.96
N LEU A 25 20.76 -8.96 11.29
CA LEU A 25 20.30 -10.07 12.10
C LEU A 25 18.88 -9.77 12.59
N LEU A 26 17.93 -10.65 12.29
CA LEU A 26 16.57 -10.58 12.82
C LEU A 26 16.41 -11.72 13.84
N PRO A 27 16.54 -11.42 15.15
CA PRO A 27 16.49 -12.43 16.19
C PRO A 27 15.06 -12.90 16.44
N SER A 28 14.92 -14.21 16.70
CA SER A 28 13.68 -14.82 17.19
C SER A 28 12.42 -14.53 16.35
N MET A 29 12.49 -14.74 15.03
CA MET A 29 11.31 -14.62 14.17
C MET A 29 10.36 -15.81 14.33
N PRO A 30 9.07 -15.62 14.70
CA PRO A 30 8.12 -16.72 14.93
C PRO A 30 7.78 -17.56 13.69
N ASP A 31 8.10 -17.07 12.47
CA ASP A 31 7.95 -17.80 11.22
C ASP A 31 9.04 -17.40 10.21
N PHE A 32 10.26 -17.88 10.42
CA PHE A 32 11.43 -17.56 9.56
C PHE A 32 11.15 -17.69 8.06
N ARG A 33 10.47 -18.77 7.64
CA ARG A 33 10.15 -19.02 6.21
C ARG A 33 9.23 -17.96 5.63
N ASN A 34 8.21 -17.55 6.40
CA ASN A 34 7.29 -16.51 5.98
C ASN A 34 7.98 -15.14 5.95
N GLY A 35 8.83 -14.84 6.95
CA GLY A 35 9.65 -13.64 6.97
C GLY A 35 10.58 -13.52 5.76
N ALA A 36 11.26 -14.59 5.38
CA ALA A 36 12.11 -14.63 4.19
C ALA A 36 11.32 -14.43 2.89
N GLN A 37 10.12 -15.00 2.79
CA GLN A 37 9.23 -14.81 1.63
C GLN A 37 8.78 -13.36 1.50
N LEU A 38 8.32 -12.73 2.59
CA LEU A 38 7.87 -11.34 2.60
C LEU A 38 8.99 -10.36 2.21
N ILE A 39 10.20 -10.56 2.72
CA ILE A 39 11.35 -9.70 2.39
C ILE A 39 11.74 -9.85 0.92
N ASN A 40 11.75 -11.07 0.39
CA ASN A 40 12.08 -11.31 -1.01
C ASN A 40 11.00 -10.75 -1.96
N ASP A 41 9.72 -10.84 -1.58
CA ASP A 41 8.62 -10.27 -2.35
C ASP A 41 8.69 -8.73 -2.38
N ALA A 42 8.87 -8.10 -1.22
CA ALA A 42 9.06 -6.66 -1.12
C ALA A 42 10.27 -6.18 -1.95
N ALA A 43 11.41 -6.88 -1.87
CA ALA A 43 12.60 -6.55 -2.66
C ALA A 43 12.41 -6.77 -4.17
N LYS A 44 11.62 -7.76 -4.58
CA LYS A 44 11.29 -8.00 -5.99
C LYS A 44 10.34 -6.91 -6.52
N ARG A 45 9.33 -6.55 -5.72
CA ARG A 45 8.35 -5.53 -6.06
C ARG A 45 8.97 -4.14 -6.20
N SER A 46 9.89 -3.75 -5.32
CA SER A 46 10.64 -2.49 -5.46
C SER A 46 11.46 -2.46 -6.75
N ARG A 47 12.23 -3.51 -7.03
CA ARG A 47 13.01 -3.60 -8.29
C ARG A 47 12.15 -3.55 -9.54
N HIS A 48 10.98 -4.20 -9.52
CA HIS A 48 10.05 -4.16 -10.64
C HIS A 48 9.39 -2.79 -10.80
N ALA A 49 9.12 -2.07 -9.70
CA ALA A 49 8.61 -0.70 -9.75
C ALA A 49 9.66 0.27 -10.34
N GLU A 50 10.93 0.15 -9.92
CA GLU A 50 12.05 0.93 -10.47
C GLU A 50 12.26 0.63 -11.97
N ALA A 51 12.23 -0.65 -12.36
CA ALA A 51 12.34 -1.05 -13.77
C ALA A 51 11.20 -0.48 -14.63
N GLN A 52 9.96 -0.46 -14.10
CA GLN A 52 8.82 0.14 -14.80
C GLN A 52 8.96 1.66 -14.94
N ALA A 53 9.45 2.36 -13.89
CA ALA A 53 9.69 3.80 -13.94
C ALA A 53 10.77 4.16 -14.97
N THR A 54 11.89 3.42 -15.00
CA THR A 54 12.96 3.64 -15.98
C THR A 54 12.54 3.26 -17.40
N ASN A 55 11.81 2.16 -17.59
CA ASN A 55 11.34 1.74 -18.92
C ASN A 55 10.31 2.72 -19.51
N THR A 56 9.46 3.32 -18.68
CA THR A 56 8.50 4.35 -19.10
C THR A 56 9.19 5.62 -19.62
N HIS A 57 10.40 5.94 -19.15
CA HIS A 57 11.15 7.10 -19.64
C HIS A 57 11.68 6.95 -21.07
N TYR A 58 11.81 5.74 -21.61
CA TYR A 58 12.37 5.53 -22.95
C TYR A 58 11.32 5.58 -24.09
N TYR A 59 10.03 5.63 -23.76
CA TYR A 59 8.93 5.71 -24.75
C TYR A 59 8.13 7.03 -24.70
N ALA A 60 8.58 8.04 -23.95
CA ALA A 60 7.97 9.36 -23.98
C ALA A 60 8.67 10.25 -25.04
N SER A 61 8.19 10.18 -26.28
CA SER A 61 8.38 11.27 -27.25
C SER A 61 7.85 12.59 -26.64
N PRO A 62 8.50 13.75 -26.84
CA PRO A 62 8.02 15.01 -26.30
C PRO A 62 6.89 15.54 -27.19
N THR A 63 5.67 15.05 -26.95
CA THR A 63 4.48 15.70 -27.45
C THR A 63 3.30 15.45 -26.54
N ALA A 64 2.55 16.53 -26.32
CA ALA A 64 1.24 16.60 -25.68
C ALA A 64 1.17 16.44 -24.15
N ALA A 65 0.85 17.56 -23.51
CA ALA A 65 -0.05 17.74 -22.36
C ALA A 65 -0.19 16.61 -21.33
N ALA A 66 0.09 16.96 -20.07
CA ALA A 66 -0.11 16.15 -18.87
C ALA A 66 -1.47 15.43 -18.79
N PRO A 67 -1.53 14.31 -18.05
CA PRO A 67 -2.61 14.10 -17.13
C PRO A 67 -2.07 14.34 -15.71
N SER A 68 -2.51 15.42 -15.09
CA SER A 68 -2.66 15.45 -13.63
C SER A 68 -3.35 14.14 -13.21
N PRO A 69 -3.10 13.60 -11.99
CA PRO A 69 -4.00 12.60 -11.44
C PRO A 69 -5.43 13.13 -11.65
N PRO A 70 -6.40 12.30 -12.06
CA PRO A 70 -7.77 12.75 -12.00
C PRO A 70 -7.96 13.16 -10.54
N HIS A 71 -8.00 14.48 -10.31
CA HIS A 71 -8.84 15.02 -9.27
C HIS A 71 -10.18 14.41 -9.64
N ALA A 72 -10.54 13.32 -8.96
CA ALA A 72 -11.90 12.83 -8.92
C ALA A 72 -12.67 14.06 -8.46
N ALA A 73 -13.19 14.75 -9.45
CA ALA A 73 -13.68 16.10 -9.34
C ALA A 73 -15.02 15.93 -8.66
N ASP A 74 -14.99 15.87 -7.33
CA ASP A 74 -16.16 16.04 -6.48
C ASP A 74 -17.36 15.20 -6.94
N ASP A 75 -17.13 13.98 -7.45
CA ASP A 75 -18.22 13.14 -7.93
C ASP A 75 -19.15 12.88 -6.75
N PRO A 76 -20.42 13.31 -6.80
CA PRO A 76 -21.34 13.20 -5.67
C PRO A 76 -21.50 11.73 -5.27
N MET A 77 -21.42 10.81 -6.24
CA MET A 77 -21.42 9.38 -5.99
C MET A 77 -20.19 8.87 -5.22
N ALA A 78 -19.01 9.43 -5.48
CA ALA A 78 -17.79 9.09 -4.76
C ALA A 78 -17.81 9.64 -3.32
N GLN A 79 -18.40 10.81 -3.11
CA GLN A 79 -18.62 11.38 -1.77
C GLN A 79 -19.60 10.54 -0.97
N LEU A 80 -20.72 10.09 -1.57
CA LEU A 80 -21.68 9.19 -0.94
C LEU A 80 -21.04 7.87 -0.49
N GLN A 81 -20.16 7.30 -1.33
CA GLN A 81 -19.44 6.07 -1.00
C GLN A 81 -18.46 6.27 0.16
N LYS A 82 -17.73 7.40 0.19
CA LYS A 82 -16.80 7.73 1.28
C LYS A 82 -17.54 7.98 2.60
N LEU A 83 -18.67 8.66 2.53
CA LEU A 83 -19.55 8.91 3.67
C LEU A 83 -20.07 7.58 4.27
N LYS A 84 -20.44 6.62 3.41
CA LYS A 84 -20.89 5.29 3.85
C LYS A 84 -19.77 4.53 4.58
N THR A 85 -18.55 4.53 4.03
CA THR A 85 -17.39 3.90 4.68
C THR A 85 -17.09 4.52 6.05
N MET A 86 -17.23 5.84 6.20
CA MET A 86 -17.03 6.52 7.48
C MET A 86 -18.11 6.15 8.51
N HIS A 87 -19.36 5.98 8.07
CA HIS A 87 -20.46 5.53 8.92
C HIS A 87 -20.26 4.07 9.37
N GLU A 88 -19.91 3.17 8.45
CA GLU A 88 -19.63 1.76 8.76
C GLU A 88 -18.40 1.60 9.68
N ALA A 89 -17.44 2.50 9.59
CA ALA A 89 -16.28 2.56 10.48
C ALA A 89 -16.58 3.23 11.84
N GLY A 90 -17.81 3.72 12.05
CA GLY A 90 -18.24 4.38 13.30
C GLY A 90 -17.60 5.74 13.54
N LEU A 91 -17.05 6.40 12.51
CA LEU A 91 -16.47 7.75 12.61
C LEU A 91 -17.54 8.85 12.62
N ILE A 92 -18.73 8.56 12.08
CA ILE A 92 -19.87 9.48 12.04
C ILE A 92 -21.13 8.76 12.51
N THR A 93 -22.06 9.50 13.11
CA THR A 93 -23.36 9.00 13.55
C THR A 93 -24.38 8.95 12.40
N GLU A 94 -25.48 8.20 12.56
CA GLU A 94 -26.54 8.11 11.55
C GLU A 94 -27.11 9.49 11.18
N ASP A 95 -27.21 10.40 12.14
CA ASP A 95 -27.72 11.77 11.95
C ASP A 95 -26.81 12.59 11.01
N GLU A 96 -25.49 12.56 11.26
CA GLU A 96 -24.47 13.22 10.43
C GLU A 96 -24.39 12.59 9.02
N TYR A 97 -24.54 11.26 8.93
CA TYR A 97 -24.60 10.55 7.66
C TYR A 97 -25.83 10.98 6.85
N GLY A 98 -27.02 11.04 7.47
CA GLY A 98 -28.25 11.49 6.83
C GLY A 98 -28.16 12.91 6.28
N ALA A 99 -27.68 13.86 7.11
CA ALA A 99 -27.54 15.27 6.73
C ALA A 99 -26.59 15.47 5.54
N LYS A 100 -25.39 14.88 5.61
CA LYS A 100 -24.39 14.96 4.53
C LYS A 100 -24.84 14.27 3.25
N ARG A 101 -25.56 13.15 3.37
CA ARG A 101 -26.06 12.41 2.22
C ARG A 101 -27.16 13.16 1.48
N ALA A 102 -28.04 13.85 2.21
CA ALA A 102 -29.06 14.73 1.64
C ALA A 102 -28.42 15.93 0.94
N GLU A 103 -27.44 16.60 1.58
CA GLU A 103 -26.69 17.72 0.98
C GLU A 103 -26.04 17.35 -0.36
N ILE A 104 -25.45 16.15 -0.45
CA ILE A 104 -24.82 15.66 -1.68
C ILE A 104 -25.87 15.34 -2.77
N LEU A 105 -27.04 14.84 -2.38
CA LEU A 105 -28.16 14.56 -3.29
C LEU A 105 -28.84 15.84 -3.79
N GLU A 106 -28.89 16.90 -2.98
CA GLU A 106 -29.42 18.22 -3.37
C GLU A 106 -28.45 19.01 -4.26
N ARG A 107 -27.16 18.69 -4.20
CA ARG A 107 -26.10 19.30 -5.01
C ARG A 107 -25.96 18.67 -6.40
N LEU A 108 -26.67 17.56 -6.66
CA LEU A 108 -26.79 16.86 -7.95
C LEU A 108 -27.85 17.50 -8.84
#